data_AF-I3R5E3-F1
#
_entry.id   AF-I3R5E3-F1
#
_cell.length_a   1.000
_cell.length_b   1.000
_cell.length_c   1.000
_cell.angle_alpha   90.00
_cell.angle_beta   90.00
_cell.angle_gamma   90.00
#
_symmetry.space_group_name_H-M   'P 1'
#
loop_
_entity.id
_entity.type
_entity.pdbx_description
1 polymer ?
#
loop_
_entity_poly.entity_id
_entity_poly.type
_entity_poly.pdbx_seq_one_letter_code
_entity_poly.pdbx_strand_id
1 'polypeptide(L)'
;MTDEEREPAHYILDSDDYGRDVETVFSEVLPLAHTVRVELDRYWTVEDDGGEQCAAVLSSLKSLGPERPDDRTYQFALNEEGTDVLFALLDVAQTFAGSSFVFRLKLLDETGAELLQTIPHESSVSGKSPPLPAETVGSIQSALADRTAMFVEFGVRERWETDEYAYRLATTDIVESSLDGKTSRTLCSALTTNNLRIQDGTTLVFDTWQGEKIVHCVTPERAERVAEKIRELRRRYDGHRL
;
A
#
# COMPACT_ATOMS: atom_id res chain seq x y z
N MET A 1 -25.39 -0.78 6.98
CA MET A 1 -24.73 -0.35 5.74
C MET A 1 -24.44 -1.61 4.97
N THR A 2 -25.11 -1.78 3.83
CA THR A 2 -24.77 -2.83 2.86
C THR A 2 -23.41 -2.50 2.25
N ASP A 3 -22.64 -3.50 1.82
CA ASP A 3 -21.30 -3.31 1.24
C ASP A 3 -21.30 -2.44 -0.05
N GLU A 4 -22.49 -2.13 -0.60
CA GLU A 4 -22.68 -1.32 -1.81
C GLU A 4 -22.37 0.18 -1.66
N GLU A 5 -22.17 0.70 -0.44
CA GLU A 5 -21.89 2.14 -0.19
C GLU A 5 -20.51 2.40 0.43
N ARG A 6 -19.58 1.43 0.40
CA ARG A 6 -18.22 1.67 0.88
C ARG A 6 -17.41 2.43 -0.18
N GLU A 7 -16.88 3.59 0.22
CA GLU A 7 -15.87 4.31 -0.56
C GLU A 7 -14.67 3.41 -0.89
N PRO A 8 -13.92 3.72 -1.97
CA PRO A 8 -12.63 3.11 -2.26
C PRO A 8 -11.74 3.01 -1.02
N ALA A 9 -11.48 1.78 -0.58
CA ALA A 9 -10.51 1.52 0.46
C ALA A 9 -9.15 1.29 -0.20
N HIS A 10 -8.16 2.06 0.24
CA HIS A 10 -6.77 1.67 -0.01
C HIS A 10 -6.35 0.77 1.15
N TYR A 11 -5.32 -0.03 0.97
CA TYR A 11 -4.71 -0.78 2.07
C TYR A 11 -3.23 -0.45 2.13
N ILE A 12 -2.60 -0.64 3.28
CA ILE A 12 -1.15 -0.56 3.45
C ILE A 12 -0.70 -1.79 4.23
N LEU A 13 0.38 -2.43 3.76
CA LEU A 13 1.20 -3.34 4.54
C LEU A 13 2.48 -2.62 4.96
N ASP A 14 2.71 -2.51 6.26
CA ASP A 14 3.99 -2.11 6.85
C ASP A 14 4.60 -3.33 7.54
N SER A 15 5.86 -3.66 7.26
CA SER A 15 6.48 -4.91 7.73
C SER A 15 8.00 -4.85 7.75
N ASP A 16 8.61 -5.43 8.79
CA ASP A 16 10.05 -5.65 8.91
C ASP A 16 10.57 -6.79 7.99
N ASP A 17 9.71 -7.75 7.64
CA ASP A 17 10.00 -8.91 6.77
C ASP A 17 9.01 -8.92 5.59
N TYR A 18 9.10 -7.85 4.80
CA TYR A 18 8.12 -7.53 3.76
C TYR A 18 7.90 -8.67 2.76
N GLY A 19 8.94 -9.40 2.37
CA GLY A 19 8.85 -10.51 1.42
C GLY A 19 7.93 -11.63 1.91
N ARG A 20 8.16 -12.07 3.14
CA ARG A 20 7.34 -13.11 3.77
C ARG A 20 5.90 -12.63 4.01
N ASP A 21 5.73 -11.36 4.34
CA ASP A 21 4.42 -10.80 4.68
C ASP A 21 3.59 -10.46 3.45
N VAL A 22 4.19 -10.01 2.34
CA VAL A 22 3.47 -9.81 1.07
C VAL A 22 2.96 -11.12 0.49
N GLU A 23 3.75 -12.20 0.58
CA GLU A 23 3.30 -13.54 0.19
C GLU A 23 2.09 -13.99 1.02
N THR A 24 2.10 -13.70 2.33
CA THR A 24 0.99 -14.02 3.23
C THR A 24 -0.26 -13.22 2.84
N VAL A 25 -0.13 -11.91 2.61
CA VAL A 25 -1.25 -11.07 2.13
C VAL A 25 -1.82 -11.57 0.81
N PHE A 26 -0.95 -11.89 -0.15
CA PHE A 26 -1.39 -12.38 -1.47
C PHE A 26 -2.09 -13.73 -1.36
N SER A 27 -1.57 -14.65 -0.55
CA SER A 27 -2.17 -15.97 -0.30
C SER A 27 -3.60 -15.87 0.23
N GLU A 28 -3.87 -14.94 1.13
CA GLU A 28 -5.20 -14.73 1.70
C GLU A 28 -6.18 -14.09 0.69
N VAL A 29 -5.68 -13.37 -0.31
CA VAL A 29 -6.52 -12.68 -1.31
C VAL A 29 -6.72 -13.52 -2.58
N LEU A 30 -5.85 -14.49 -2.84
CA LEU A 30 -5.95 -15.40 -3.98
C LEU A 30 -7.36 -15.98 -4.21
N PRO A 31 -8.13 -16.40 -3.18
CA PRO A 31 -9.47 -16.94 -3.38
C PRO A 31 -10.47 -15.96 -4.04
N LEU A 32 -10.17 -14.66 -4.01
CA LEU A 32 -11.00 -13.60 -4.62
C LEU A 32 -10.47 -13.17 -5.98
N ALA A 33 -9.20 -13.46 -6.28
CA ALA A 33 -8.52 -13.04 -7.49
C ALA A 33 -8.70 -14.07 -8.61
N HIS A 34 -8.85 -13.57 -9.84
CA HIS A 34 -8.96 -14.39 -11.05
C HIS A 34 -7.78 -14.21 -11.99
N THR A 35 -7.22 -13.00 -12.05
CA THR A 35 -6.09 -12.70 -12.93
C THR A 35 -5.03 -11.88 -12.21
N VAL A 36 -3.80 -12.00 -12.70
CA VAL A 36 -2.66 -11.17 -12.30
C VAL A 36 -2.29 -10.27 -13.46
N ARG A 37 -2.03 -9.00 -13.18
CA ARG A 37 -1.37 -8.08 -14.11
C ARG A 37 0.01 -7.73 -13.59
N VAL A 38 1.01 -7.88 -14.46
CA VAL A 38 2.42 -7.54 -14.23
C VAL A 38 2.78 -6.37 -15.14
N GLU A 39 3.15 -5.23 -14.58
CA GLU A 39 3.57 -4.03 -15.31
C GLU A 39 5.08 -3.82 -15.09
N LEU A 40 5.91 -4.02 -16.12
CA LEU A 40 7.36 -3.82 -16.03
C LEU A 40 7.74 -2.33 -16.17
N ASP A 41 8.71 -1.87 -15.39
CA ASP A 41 9.23 -0.49 -15.53
C ASP A 41 10.04 -0.31 -16.84
N ARG A 42 10.04 0.91 -17.39
CA ARG A 42 10.69 1.31 -18.65
C ARG A 42 12.18 0.96 -18.70
N TYR A 43 12.87 0.98 -17.56
CA TYR A 43 14.32 0.78 -17.52
C TYR A 43 14.75 -0.68 -17.71
N TRP A 44 13.80 -1.63 -17.80
CA TRP A 44 14.07 -3.08 -17.83
C TRP A 44 14.02 -3.75 -19.20
N THR A 45 13.72 -3.01 -20.27
CA THR A 45 13.59 -3.61 -21.60
C THR A 45 14.92 -3.68 -22.38
N VAL A 46 16.04 -3.21 -21.82
CA VAL A 46 17.26 -2.94 -22.62
C VAL A 46 18.60 -3.35 -21.96
N GLU A 47 18.67 -3.50 -20.64
CA GLU A 47 19.92 -3.87 -19.96
C GLU A 47 19.70 -5.11 -19.09
N ASP A 48 20.55 -6.11 -19.30
CA ASP A 48 20.80 -7.34 -18.52
C ASP A 48 19.63 -7.78 -17.63
N ASP A 49 19.01 -8.92 -17.98
CA ASP A 49 17.74 -9.46 -17.46
C ASP A 49 17.68 -9.71 -15.94
N GLY A 50 18.51 -9.09 -15.11
CA GLY A 50 18.48 -9.12 -13.65
C GLY A 50 19.17 -10.35 -13.08
N GLY A 51 19.90 -11.10 -13.90
CA GLY A 51 20.47 -12.40 -13.56
C GLY A 51 19.59 -13.59 -13.95
N GLU A 52 20.13 -14.81 -13.84
CA GLU A 52 19.48 -16.04 -14.32
C GLU A 52 18.07 -16.28 -13.72
N GLN A 53 17.84 -15.86 -12.48
CA GLN A 53 16.56 -16.02 -11.78
C GLN A 53 15.44 -15.15 -12.37
N CYS A 54 15.75 -13.88 -12.65
CA CYS A 54 14.83 -12.94 -13.29
C CYS A 54 14.51 -13.37 -14.73
N ALA A 55 15.51 -13.84 -15.48
CA ALA A 55 15.29 -14.42 -16.81
C ALA A 55 14.40 -15.67 -16.75
N ALA A 56 14.59 -16.55 -15.76
CA ALA A 56 13.79 -17.76 -15.57
C ALA A 56 12.32 -17.44 -15.24
N VAL A 57 12.05 -16.49 -14.35
CA VAL A 57 10.67 -16.11 -14.02
C VAL A 57 9.97 -15.41 -15.18
N LEU A 58 10.68 -14.56 -15.93
CA LEU A 58 10.15 -13.94 -17.15
C LEU A 58 9.88 -14.97 -18.25
N SER A 59 10.71 -16.00 -18.38
CA SER A 59 10.47 -17.10 -19.31
C SER A 59 9.22 -17.90 -18.93
N SER A 60 9.04 -18.18 -17.64
CA SER A 60 7.86 -18.87 -17.11
C SER A 60 6.60 -18.05 -17.35
N LEU A 61 6.64 -16.75 -17.04
CA LEU A 61 5.58 -15.80 -17.34
C LEU A 61 5.21 -15.79 -18.83
N LYS A 62 6.20 -15.74 -19.74
CA LYS A 62 5.95 -15.77 -21.19
C LYS A 62 5.36 -17.12 -21.65
N SER A 63 5.74 -18.21 -21.00
CA SER A 63 5.29 -19.57 -21.34
C SER A 63 3.81 -19.81 -21.01
N LEU A 64 3.23 -19.04 -20.07
CA LEU A 64 1.79 -19.04 -19.80
C LEU A 64 0.94 -18.55 -20.99
N GLY A 65 1.55 -17.96 -22.02
CA GLY A 65 0.82 -17.29 -23.11
C GLY A 65 -0.06 -16.12 -22.61
N PRO A 66 0.47 -15.20 -21.80
CA PRO A 66 -0.32 -14.12 -21.19
C PRO A 66 -0.87 -13.17 -22.26
N GLU A 67 -2.01 -12.56 -21.95
CA GLU A 67 -2.49 -11.39 -22.67
C GLU A 67 -1.48 -10.24 -22.53
N ARG A 68 -1.33 -9.46 -23.61
CA ARG A 68 -0.39 -8.34 -23.69
C ARG A 68 -1.13 -7.04 -24.01
N PRO A 69 -1.63 -6.33 -22.99
CA PRO A 69 -2.28 -5.03 -23.17
C PRO A 69 -1.35 -3.99 -23.83
N ASP A 70 -0.05 -4.08 -23.52
CA ASP A 70 1.01 -3.28 -24.12
C ASP A 70 2.35 -4.04 -24.09
N ASP A 71 3.42 -3.37 -24.52
CA ASP A 71 4.77 -3.93 -24.66
C ASP A 71 5.46 -4.27 -23.33
N ARG A 72 4.92 -3.81 -22.20
CA ARG A 72 5.48 -3.98 -20.84
C ARG A 72 4.50 -4.57 -19.84
N THR A 73 3.27 -4.80 -20.25
CA THR A 73 2.23 -5.41 -19.43
C THR A 73 2.00 -6.86 -19.85
N TYR A 74 1.90 -7.73 -18.85
CA TYR A 74 1.49 -9.14 -18.99
C TYR A 74 0.28 -9.38 -18.09
N GLN A 75 -0.73 -10.08 -18.61
CA GLN A 75 -1.90 -10.44 -17.83
C GLN A 75 -2.20 -11.94 -18.00
N PHE A 76 -2.31 -12.68 -16.90
CA PHE A 76 -2.52 -14.13 -16.92
C PHE A 76 -3.52 -14.56 -15.83
N ALA A 77 -4.12 -15.73 -16.01
CA ALA A 77 -5.11 -16.30 -15.09
C ALA A 77 -4.45 -16.98 -13.89
N LEU A 78 -5.10 -16.93 -12.72
CA LEU A 78 -4.69 -17.64 -11.50
C LEU A 78 -5.22 -19.08 -11.48
N ASN A 79 -4.71 -19.91 -12.38
CA ASN A 79 -4.76 -21.37 -12.27
C ASN A 79 -3.53 -21.88 -11.48
N GLU A 80 -3.31 -23.19 -11.42
CA GLU A 80 -2.14 -23.78 -10.73
C GLU A 80 -0.81 -23.19 -11.23
N GLU A 81 -0.56 -23.25 -12.54
CA GLU A 81 0.66 -22.71 -13.16
C GLU A 81 0.81 -21.18 -12.98
N GLY A 82 -0.29 -20.44 -13.10
CA GLY A 82 -0.31 -18.99 -12.89
C GLY A 82 -0.02 -18.61 -11.44
N THR A 83 -0.52 -19.41 -10.49
CA THR A 83 -0.23 -19.23 -9.06
C THR A 83 1.25 -19.45 -8.77
N ASP A 84 1.84 -20.50 -9.34
CA ASP A 84 3.28 -20.76 -9.23
C ASP A 84 4.12 -19.61 -9.80
N VAL A 85 3.74 -19.07 -10.96
CA VAL A 85 4.43 -17.91 -11.57
C VAL A 85 4.28 -16.65 -10.72
N LEU A 86 3.11 -16.40 -10.13
CA LEU A 86 2.91 -15.27 -9.23
C LEU A 86 3.85 -15.34 -8.01
N PHE A 87 3.94 -16.49 -7.35
CA PHE A 87 4.81 -16.62 -6.18
C PHE A 87 6.29 -16.63 -6.56
N ALA A 88 6.65 -17.17 -7.73
CA ALA A 88 8.00 -17.04 -8.26
C ALA A 88 8.38 -15.56 -8.53
N LEU A 89 7.43 -14.73 -9.00
CA LEU A 89 7.66 -13.29 -9.16
C LEU A 89 7.89 -12.61 -7.81
N LEU A 90 7.07 -12.91 -6.80
CA LEU A 90 7.24 -12.38 -5.45
C LEU A 90 8.59 -12.79 -4.83
N ASP A 91 8.98 -14.06 -4.96
CA ASP A 91 10.25 -14.59 -4.44
C ASP A 91 11.46 -13.93 -5.11
N VAL A 92 11.48 -13.88 -6.45
CA VAL A 92 12.56 -13.23 -7.21
C VAL A 92 12.74 -11.77 -6.77
N ALA A 93 11.65 -11.06 -6.49
CA ALA A 93 11.73 -9.69 -6.05
C ALA A 93 12.40 -9.50 -4.67
N GLN A 94 12.45 -10.54 -3.84
CA GLN A 94 13.12 -10.49 -2.53
C GLN A 94 14.62 -10.81 -2.62
N THR A 95 15.10 -11.24 -3.79
CA THR A 95 16.52 -11.57 -4.00
C THR A 95 17.35 -10.33 -4.34
N PHE A 96 18.68 -10.45 -4.23
CA PHE A 96 19.61 -9.43 -4.70
C PHE A 96 19.49 -9.18 -6.22
N ALA A 97 19.15 -10.20 -6.99
CA ALA A 97 18.81 -10.07 -8.42
C ALA A 97 17.54 -9.23 -8.62
N GLY A 98 16.57 -9.40 -7.72
CA GLY A 98 15.34 -8.63 -7.65
C GLY A 98 15.55 -7.13 -7.50
N SER A 99 16.57 -6.64 -6.78
CA SER A 99 16.78 -5.19 -6.55
C SER A 99 16.84 -4.37 -7.83
N SER A 100 17.16 -5.05 -8.93
CA SER A 100 17.18 -4.47 -10.26
C SER A 100 15.79 -4.64 -10.89
N PHE A 101 15.18 -5.83 -10.88
CA PHE A 101 13.91 -6.17 -11.55
C PHE A 101 12.64 -5.49 -10.99
N VAL A 102 12.39 -4.21 -11.33
CA VAL A 102 11.23 -3.46 -10.85
C VAL A 102 9.97 -3.69 -11.70
N PHE A 103 8.93 -4.23 -11.05
CA PHE A 103 7.60 -4.41 -11.64
C PHE A 103 6.50 -4.14 -10.62
N ARG A 104 5.31 -3.83 -11.13
CA ARG A 104 4.09 -3.73 -10.33
C ARG A 104 3.24 -4.97 -10.57
N LEU A 105 2.84 -5.64 -9.49
CA LEU A 105 1.84 -6.70 -9.52
C LEU A 105 0.47 -6.13 -9.16
N LYS A 106 -0.57 -6.66 -9.79
CA LYS A 106 -1.96 -6.41 -9.44
C LYS A 106 -2.74 -7.72 -9.46
N LEU A 107 -3.47 -8.01 -8.39
CA LEU A 107 -4.50 -9.04 -8.35
C LEU A 107 -5.81 -8.41 -8.81
N LEU A 108 -6.46 -9.02 -9.79
CA LEU A 108 -7.73 -8.56 -10.33
C LEU A 108 -8.82 -9.59 -10.07
N ASP A 109 -10.04 -9.14 -9.80
CA ASP A 109 -11.22 -9.99 -9.71
C ASP A 109 -11.72 -10.45 -11.11
N GLU A 110 -12.84 -11.18 -11.14
CA GLU A 110 -13.45 -11.65 -12.39
C GLU A 110 -13.92 -10.54 -13.33
N THR A 111 -14.15 -9.34 -12.81
CA THR A 111 -14.57 -8.15 -13.57
C THR A 111 -13.39 -7.33 -14.08
N GLY A 112 -12.17 -7.66 -13.62
CA GLY A 112 -10.94 -6.93 -13.89
C GLY A 112 -10.68 -5.76 -12.93
N ALA A 113 -11.41 -5.67 -11.81
CA ALA A 113 -11.17 -4.66 -10.79
C ALA A 113 -9.93 -5.00 -9.95
N GLU A 114 -9.12 -3.98 -9.64
CA GLU A 114 -7.87 -4.14 -8.89
C GLU A 114 -8.14 -4.37 -7.40
N LEU A 115 -7.97 -5.60 -6.91
CA LEU A 115 -8.12 -5.95 -5.50
C LEU A 115 -6.90 -5.53 -4.68
N LEU A 116 -5.71 -5.87 -5.20
CA LEU A 116 -4.44 -5.68 -4.53
C LEU A 116 -3.37 -5.32 -5.55
N GLN A 117 -2.49 -4.40 -5.19
CA GLN A 117 -1.31 -4.03 -5.96
C GLN A 117 -0.10 -3.99 -5.05
N THR A 118 1.07 -4.32 -5.60
CA THR A 118 2.34 -4.17 -4.90
C THR A 118 3.43 -3.79 -5.88
N ILE A 119 4.39 -3.02 -5.40
CA ILE A 119 5.72 -2.95 -6.01
C ILE A 119 6.62 -3.71 -5.04
N PRO A 120 6.95 -4.98 -5.33
CA PRO A 120 7.64 -5.84 -4.39
C PRO A 120 8.96 -5.29 -3.80
N HIS A 121 9.60 -4.33 -4.48
CA HIS A 121 10.86 -3.70 -4.06
C HIS A 121 10.71 -2.46 -3.19
N GLU A 122 9.55 -1.81 -3.19
CA GLU A 122 9.36 -0.53 -2.51
C GLU A 122 8.71 -0.70 -1.13
N SER A 123 8.68 -1.94 -0.59
CA SER A 123 8.02 -2.29 0.68
C SER A 123 6.62 -1.68 0.77
N SER A 124 5.84 -1.77 -0.31
CA SER A 124 4.51 -1.19 -0.40
C SER A 124 3.52 -2.14 -1.06
N VAL A 125 2.64 -2.71 -0.24
CA VAL A 125 1.41 -3.36 -0.70
C VAL A 125 0.27 -2.39 -0.50
N SER A 126 -0.56 -2.20 -1.52
CA SER A 126 -1.79 -1.45 -1.40
C SER A 126 -2.94 -2.07 -2.17
N GLY A 127 -4.15 -2.08 -1.63
CA GLY A 127 -5.33 -2.44 -2.41
C GLY A 127 -5.99 -1.23 -3.07
N LYS A 128 -6.84 -1.50 -4.05
CA LYS A 128 -7.73 -0.50 -4.64
C LYS A 128 -9.17 -1.02 -4.63
N SER A 129 -10.08 -0.11 -4.93
CA SER A 129 -11.53 -0.33 -4.93
C SER A 129 -11.96 -1.45 -5.89
N PRO A 130 -12.92 -2.31 -5.50
CA PRO A 130 -13.68 -2.28 -4.24
C PRO A 130 -12.87 -2.78 -3.03
N PRO A 131 -13.22 -2.37 -1.79
CA PRO A 131 -12.60 -2.90 -0.59
C PRO A 131 -12.62 -4.43 -0.56
N LEU A 132 -11.55 -5.03 -0.02
CA LEU A 132 -11.54 -6.44 0.33
C LEU A 132 -12.66 -6.75 1.33
N PRO A 133 -13.30 -7.93 1.24
CA PRO A 133 -14.25 -8.40 2.23
C PRO A 133 -13.68 -8.32 3.65
N ALA A 134 -14.50 -7.92 4.62
CA ALA A 134 -14.06 -7.76 6.01
C ALA A 134 -13.47 -9.04 6.61
N GLU A 135 -13.96 -10.21 6.18
CA GLU A 135 -13.43 -11.52 6.54
C GLU A 135 -12.02 -11.75 6.02
N THR A 136 -11.73 -11.37 4.77
CA THR A 136 -10.38 -11.45 4.18
C THR A 136 -9.42 -10.51 4.90
N VAL A 137 -9.85 -9.28 5.18
CA VAL A 137 -9.05 -8.33 5.97
C VAL A 137 -8.75 -8.89 7.36
N GLY A 138 -9.75 -9.47 8.03
CA GLY A 138 -9.57 -10.11 9.34
C GLY A 138 -8.65 -11.32 9.30
N SER A 139 -8.70 -12.12 8.22
CA SER A 139 -7.82 -13.27 8.01
C SER A 139 -6.37 -12.84 7.85
N ILE A 140 -6.12 -11.85 6.98
CA ILE A 140 -4.78 -11.24 6.80
C ILE A 140 -4.24 -10.73 8.13
N GLN A 141 -5.03 -9.94 8.86
CA GLN A 141 -4.61 -9.40 10.16
C GLN A 141 -4.30 -10.50 11.18
N SER A 142 -5.04 -11.61 11.15
CA SER A 142 -4.79 -12.77 12.02
C SER A 142 -3.51 -13.50 11.62
N ALA A 143 -3.26 -13.68 10.32
CA ALA A 143 -2.06 -14.35 9.80
C ALA A 143 -0.76 -13.55 10.06
N LEU A 144 -0.88 -12.24 10.24
CA LEU A 144 0.21 -11.32 10.57
C LEU A 144 0.33 -11.03 12.07
N ALA A 145 -0.58 -11.51 12.92
CA ALA A 145 -0.70 -11.07 14.32
C ALA A 145 0.55 -11.31 15.19
N ASP A 146 1.30 -12.38 14.91
CA ASP A 146 2.52 -12.74 15.63
C ASP A 146 3.80 -12.17 14.97
N ARG A 147 3.66 -11.29 13.96
CA ARG A 147 4.75 -10.72 13.17
C ARG A 147 4.91 -9.23 13.46
N THR A 148 6.08 -8.67 13.18
CA THR A 148 6.27 -7.21 13.15
C THR A 148 5.73 -6.66 11.83
N ALA A 149 4.41 -6.78 11.63
CA ALA A 149 3.72 -6.33 10.45
C ALA A 149 2.31 -5.84 10.74
N MET A 150 1.87 -4.89 9.94
CA MET A 150 0.58 -4.23 10.06
C MET A 150 -0.08 -4.13 8.68
N PHE A 151 -1.25 -4.75 8.54
CA PHE A 151 -2.11 -4.61 7.36
C PHE A 151 -3.38 -3.83 7.71
N VAL A 152 -3.54 -2.65 7.14
CA VAL A 152 -4.62 -1.72 7.51
C VAL A 152 -5.28 -1.09 6.30
N GLU A 153 -6.58 -0.87 6.42
CA GLU A 153 -7.35 -0.06 5.47
C GLU A 153 -6.90 1.41 5.56
N PHE A 154 -6.30 1.92 4.50
CA PHE A 154 -6.01 3.32 4.23
C PHE A 154 -7.27 4.02 3.70
N GLY A 155 -7.95 4.73 4.60
CA GLY A 155 -9.09 5.58 4.28
C GLY A 155 -8.83 7.01 4.72
N VAL A 156 -9.44 7.98 4.04
CA VAL A 156 -9.46 9.36 4.51
C VAL A 156 -10.32 9.42 5.77
N ARG A 157 -9.69 9.71 6.90
CA ARG A 157 -10.36 9.84 8.21
C ARG A 157 -10.88 11.24 8.44
N GLU A 158 -10.17 12.25 7.95
CA GLU A 158 -10.59 13.65 8.01
C GLU A 158 -10.01 14.44 6.83
N ARG A 159 -10.73 15.44 6.35
CA ARG A 159 -10.28 16.34 5.28
C ARG A 159 -10.50 17.79 5.67
N TRP A 160 -9.59 18.66 5.27
CA TRP A 160 -9.75 20.10 5.42
C TRP A 160 -8.95 20.92 4.42
N GLU A 161 -9.26 22.21 4.39
CA GLU A 161 -8.68 23.18 3.47
C GLU A 161 -8.38 24.48 4.24
N THR A 162 -7.30 25.14 3.86
CA THR A 162 -6.91 26.50 4.23
C THR A 162 -6.88 27.37 2.97
N ASP A 163 -6.53 28.65 3.10
CA ASP A 163 -6.41 29.55 1.95
C ASP A 163 -5.33 29.13 0.94
N GLU A 164 -4.36 28.31 1.38
CA GLU A 164 -3.19 27.91 0.58
C GLU A 164 -3.15 26.40 0.26
N TYR A 165 -3.72 25.55 1.13
CA TYR A 165 -3.53 24.09 1.06
C TYR A 165 -4.81 23.30 1.33
N ALA A 166 -4.90 22.13 0.73
CA ALA A 166 -5.81 21.07 1.12
C ALA A 166 -5.05 19.97 1.87
N TYR A 167 -5.57 19.58 3.01
CA TYR A 167 -5.03 18.56 3.89
C TYR A 167 -6.01 17.40 4.04
N ARG A 168 -5.47 16.19 4.14
CA ARG A 168 -6.24 15.01 4.53
C ARG A 168 -5.45 14.15 5.51
N LEU A 169 -6.14 13.67 6.54
CA LEU A 169 -5.66 12.62 7.43
C LEU A 169 -6.09 11.28 6.84
N ALA A 170 -5.12 10.47 6.45
CA ALA A 170 -5.31 9.08 6.09
C ALA A 170 -4.83 8.18 7.23
N THR A 171 -5.16 6.89 7.19
CA THR A 171 -4.91 5.93 8.29
C THR A 171 -3.49 6.01 8.86
N THR A 172 -2.47 6.21 8.04
CA THR A 172 -1.06 6.32 8.48
C THR A 172 -0.47 7.71 8.27
N ASP A 173 -1.06 8.56 7.41
CA ASP A 173 -0.40 9.74 6.88
C ASP A 173 -1.23 11.03 7.00
N ILE A 174 -0.55 12.17 7.16
CA ILE A 174 -1.12 13.47 6.82
C ILE A 174 -0.54 13.91 5.48
N VAL A 175 -1.41 14.08 4.49
CA VAL A 175 -1.02 14.54 3.15
C VAL A 175 -1.40 16.00 3.00
N GLU A 176 -0.40 16.82 2.67
CA GLU A 176 -0.56 18.22 2.25
C GLU A 176 -0.58 18.30 0.71
N SER A 177 -1.47 19.10 0.16
CA SER A 177 -1.57 19.36 -1.28
C SER A 177 -1.91 20.82 -1.54
N SER A 178 -1.42 21.39 -2.63
CA SER A 178 -1.87 22.71 -3.09
C SER A 178 -3.32 22.64 -3.59
N LEU A 179 -4.08 23.73 -3.44
CA LEU A 179 -5.48 23.79 -3.86
C LEU A 179 -5.68 23.56 -5.38
N ASP A 180 -4.64 23.77 -6.20
CA ASP A 180 -4.66 23.51 -7.65
C ASP A 180 -4.44 22.02 -8.00
N GLY A 181 -4.34 21.14 -7.00
CA GLY A 181 -4.21 19.69 -7.17
C GLY A 181 -2.83 19.22 -7.64
N LYS A 182 -1.85 20.11 -7.85
CA LYS A 182 -0.48 19.75 -8.25
C LYS A 182 0.31 19.27 -7.02
N THR A 183 0.23 17.98 -6.80
CA THR A 183 0.65 17.34 -5.56
C THR A 183 2.16 17.46 -5.30
N SER A 184 2.55 18.06 -4.17
CA SER A 184 3.77 17.68 -3.46
C SER A 184 3.39 16.55 -2.51
N ARG A 185 3.79 15.32 -2.80
CA ARG A 185 3.56 14.19 -1.88
C ARG A 185 4.59 14.27 -0.76
N THR A 186 4.32 15.06 0.27
CA THR A 186 5.01 14.87 1.54
C THR A 186 4.29 13.75 2.28
N LEU A 187 4.83 12.54 2.20
CA LEU A 187 4.43 11.41 3.05
C LEU A 187 4.85 11.74 4.49
N CYS A 188 3.88 12.00 5.35
CA CYS A 188 4.12 12.21 6.78
C CYS A 188 3.42 11.09 7.52
N SER A 189 4.13 10.00 7.80
CA SER A 189 3.62 8.83 8.52
C SER A 189 3.37 9.18 9.98
N ALA A 190 2.29 9.90 10.26
CA ALA A 190 1.90 10.41 11.57
C ALA A 190 1.69 9.29 12.62
N LEU A 191 1.52 8.04 12.19
CA LEU A 191 1.54 6.87 13.09
C LEU A 191 2.96 6.44 13.49
N THR A 192 3.99 6.68 12.69
CA THR A 192 5.40 6.36 13.04
C THR A 192 6.12 7.52 13.74
N THR A 193 5.40 8.53 14.24
CA THR A 193 6.00 9.72 14.84
C THR A 193 6.12 9.57 16.34
N ASN A 194 7.33 9.79 16.86
CA ASN A 194 7.67 9.59 18.27
C ASN A 194 6.89 10.55 19.20
N ASN A 195 6.43 11.70 18.67
CA ASN A 195 5.73 12.70 19.45
C ASN A 195 4.73 13.50 18.59
N LEU A 196 3.60 13.87 19.19
CA LEU A 196 2.59 14.78 18.64
C LEU A 196 2.27 15.86 19.67
N ARG A 197 2.49 17.12 19.33
CA ARG A 197 2.17 18.27 20.18
C ARG A 197 1.41 19.34 19.43
N ILE A 198 0.51 20.02 20.14
CA ILE A 198 -0.13 21.24 19.66
C ILE A 198 0.76 22.41 20.11
N GLN A 199 1.35 23.10 19.14
CA GLN A 199 2.10 24.32 19.33
C GLN A 199 1.19 25.53 19.04
N ASP A 200 1.31 26.55 19.89
CA ASP A 200 0.64 27.86 19.74
C ASP A 200 -0.89 27.76 19.54
N GLY A 201 -1.49 26.70 20.08
CA GLY A 201 -2.92 26.41 20.03
C GLY A 201 -3.46 25.93 18.68
N THR A 202 -2.83 26.26 17.56
CA THR A 202 -3.38 26.00 16.21
C THR A 202 -2.48 25.19 15.30
N THR A 203 -1.26 24.87 15.74
CA THR A 203 -0.26 24.20 14.92
C THR A 203 0.02 22.82 15.49
N LEU A 204 -0.08 21.77 14.67
CA LEU A 204 0.35 20.42 15.04
C LEU A 204 1.81 20.24 14.63
N VAL A 205 2.62 19.74 15.56
CA VAL A 205 4.02 19.39 15.31
C VAL A 205 4.21 17.90 15.52
N PHE A 206 4.86 17.28 14.53
CA PHE A 206 5.14 15.84 14.46
C PHE A 206 6.64 15.61 14.45
N ASP A 207 7.13 14.79 15.38
CA ASP A 207 8.52 14.32 15.35
C ASP A 207 8.60 13.07 14.47
N THR A 208 9.02 13.23 13.22
CA THR A 208 9.20 12.12 12.27
C THR A 208 10.67 11.71 12.19
N TRP A 209 10.95 10.52 11.63
CA TRP A 209 12.32 10.10 11.33
C TRP A 209 13.03 11.01 10.31
N GLN A 210 12.26 11.80 9.55
CA GLN A 210 12.77 12.81 8.61
C GLN A 210 12.88 14.23 9.23
N GLY A 211 12.64 14.38 10.53
CA GLY A 211 12.63 15.66 11.25
C GLY A 211 11.23 16.14 11.66
N GLU A 212 11.17 17.34 12.24
CA GLU A 212 9.90 17.97 12.63
C GLU A 212 9.06 18.30 11.38
N LYS A 213 7.79 17.89 11.40
CA LYS A 213 6.78 18.31 10.42
C LYS A 213 5.71 19.16 11.10
N ILE A 214 5.25 20.19 10.40
CA ILE A 214 4.36 21.22 10.94
C ILE A 214 3.08 21.26 10.10
N VAL A 215 1.92 21.28 10.77
CA VAL A 215 0.60 21.34 10.12
C VAL A 215 -0.26 22.40 10.78
N HIS A 216 -0.84 23.31 9.99
CA HIS A 216 -1.66 24.41 10.51
C HIS A 216 -3.16 24.05 10.48
N CYS A 217 -3.84 24.17 11.62
CA CYS A 217 -5.24 23.77 11.82
C CYS A 217 -6.24 24.94 11.87
N VAL A 218 -5.78 26.19 11.71
CA VAL A 218 -6.58 27.44 11.70
C VAL A 218 -7.24 27.78 13.04
N THR A 219 -7.82 26.83 13.76
CA THR A 219 -8.47 27.05 15.07
C THR A 219 -8.01 26.08 16.16
N PRO A 220 -8.04 26.49 17.44
CA PRO A 220 -7.65 25.61 18.55
C PRO A 220 -8.53 24.38 18.70
N GLU A 221 -9.84 24.53 18.54
CA GLU A 221 -10.78 23.42 18.63
C GLU A 221 -10.50 22.38 17.54
N ARG A 222 -10.06 22.82 16.36
CA ARG A 222 -9.70 21.92 15.26
C ARG A 222 -8.40 21.19 15.54
N ALA A 223 -7.38 21.91 16.03
CA ALA A 223 -6.11 21.31 16.41
C ALA A 223 -6.32 20.19 17.45
N GLU A 224 -7.17 20.41 18.46
CA GLU A 224 -7.51 19.40 19.46
C GLU A 224 -8.23 18.19 18.86
N ARG A 225 -9.25 18.38 18.02
CA ARG A 225 -9.96 17.26 17.38
C ARG A 225 -9.05 16.40 16.52
N VAL A 226 -8.20 17.02 15.69
CA VAL A 226 -7.27 16.30 14.81
C VAL A 226 -6.23 15.57 15.66
N ALA A 227 -5.71 16.21 16.72
CA ALA A 227 -4.79 15.56 17.63
C ALA A 227 -5.42 14.37 18.37
N GLU A 228 -6.67 14.50 18.83
CA GLU A 228 -7.43 13.41 19.44
C GLU A 228 -7.63 12.25 18.45
N LYS A 229 -7.99 12.56 17.20
CA LYS A 229 -8.18 11.52 16.17
C LYS A 229 -6.90 10.76 15.88
N ILE A 230 -5.77 11.45 15.78
CA ILE A 230 -4.47 10.81 15.55
C ILE A 230 -4.08 9.93 16.75
N ARG A 231 -4.29 10.40 17.99
CA ARG A 231 -4.06 9.61 19.20
C ARG A 231 -4.97 8.37 19.25
N GLU A 232 -6.23 8.50 18.84
CA GLU A 232 -7.18 7.38 18.73
C GLU A 232 -6.69 6.34 17.70
N LEU A 233 -6.24 6.78 16.53
CA LEU A 233 -5.72 5.90 15.48
C LEU A 233 -4.46 5.19 15.94
N ARG A 234 -3.51 5.88 16.59
CA ARG A 234 -2.31 5.25 17.20
C ARG A 234 -2.69 4.15 18.18
N ARG A 235 -3.59 4.44 19.13
CA ARG A 235 -4.08 3.42 20.08
C ARG A 235 -4.71 2.21 19.38
N ARG A 236 -5.30 2.40 18.21
CA ARG A 236 -5.96 1.34 17.45
C ARG A 236 -4.97 0.51 16.62
N TYR A 237 -3.91 1.12 16.11
CA TYR A 237 -3.03 0.51 15.10
C TYR A 237 -1.63 0.15 15.62
N ASP A 238 -1.13 0.78 16.69
CA ASP A 238 0.20 0.48 17.28
C ASP A 238 0.21 -0.78 18.16
N GLY A 239 -0.88 -1.57 18.18
CA GLY A 239 -0.99 -2.83 18.94
C GLY A 239 -0.96 -2.70 20.47
N HIS A 240 -0.52 -1.57 21.03
CA HIS A 240 -0.53 -1.28 22.45
C HIS A 240 -1.92 -0.80 22.90
N ARG A 241 -2.75 -1.74 23.36
CA ARG A 241 -3.75 -1.39 24.38
C ARG A 241 -3.00 -0.86 25.62
N LEU A 242 -3.41 0.30 26.12
CA LEU A 242 -3.03 0.77 27.46
C LEU A 242 -3.25 -0.34 28.50
#